data_AF-A0A3D9GM81-F1
#
_entry.id   AF-A0A3D9GM81-F1
#
_cell.length_a   1.000
_cell.length_b   1.000
_cell.length_c   1.000
_cell.angle_alpha   90.00
_cell.angle_beta   90.00
_cell.angle_gamma   90.00
#
_symmetry.space_group_name_H-M   'P 1'
#
loop_
_entity.id
_entity.type
_entity.pdbx_description
1 polymer ?
#
loop_
_entity_poly.entity_id
_entity_poly.type
_entity_poly.pdbx_seq_one_letter_code
_entity_poly.pdbx_strand_id
1 'polypeptide(L)'
;MDREIEADFIKRFCRKEVRERLIYELSSEKKRKHALSRFSHRYEDLFILRRMIEIPKPNSDVQRIYEILLNHKAYNVSYCISWNVEIDGKKLPLLEALQAAVGFGQPSVLVFGERLSYFEAEQEAGPPRRFLLDVD
;
A
#
# COMPACT_ATOMS: atom_id res chain seq x y z
N MET A 1 -4.77 14.50 -4.23
CA MET A 1 -3.73 13.54 -3.79
C MET A 1 -2.55 14.31 -3.23
N ASP A 2 -1.98 13.80 -2.15
CA ASP A 2 -0.86 14.40 -1.43
C ASP A 2 0.46 13.91 -2.06
N ARG A 3 1.02 14.74 -2.95
CA ARG A 3 2.20 14.38 -3.76
C ARG A 3 3.45 14.14 -2.92
N GLU A 4 3.56 14.80 -1.78
CA GLU A 4 4.74 14.68 -0.92
C GLU A 4 4.73 13.32 -0.23
N ILE A 5 3.59 12.92 0.36
CA ILE A 5 3.42 11.60 0.98
C ILE A 5 3.63 10.47 -0.05
N GLU A 6 3.04 10.60 -1.24
CA GLU A 6 3.19 9.59 -2.29
C GLU A 6 4.65 9.49 -2.77
N ALA A 7 5.32 10.62 -3.00
CA ALA A 7 6.71 10.61 -3.43
C ALA A 7 7.64 10.04 -2.35
N ASP A 8 7.40 10.35 -1.08
CA ASP A 8 8.12 9.78 0.04
C ASP A 8 7.95 8.26 0.11
N PHE A 9 6.71 7.76 0.05
CA PHE A 9 6.40 6.33 0.00
C PHE A 9 7.17 5.63 -1.13
N ILE A 10 7.13 6.18 -2.35
CA ILE A 10 7.84 5.61 -3.51
C ILE A 10 9.36 5.59 -3.27
N LYS A 11 9.94 6.65 -2.69
CA LYS A 11 11.36 6.70 -2.37
C LYS A 11 11.77 5.70 -1.28
N ARG A 12 10.88 5.41 -0.34
CA ARG A 12 11.13 4.43 0.72
C ARG A 12 11.02 3.01 0.21
N PHE A 13 9.94 2.64 -0.48
CA PHE A 13 9.66 1.22 -0.71
C PHE A 13 9.92 0.73 -2.12
N CYS A 14 10.00 1.63 -3.12
CA CYS A 14 10.22 1.23 -4.50
C CYS A 14 11.70 1.28 -4.90
N ARG A 15 12.09 0.39 -5.82
CA ARG A 15 13.43 0.32 -6.41
C ARG A 15 13.75 1.62 -7.17
N LYS A 16 15.01 2.02 -7.22
CA LYS A 16 15.42 3.35 -7.72
C LYS A 16 14.99 3.59 -9.17
N GLU A 17 15.02 2.53 -9.98
CA GLU A 17 14.80 2.52 -11.42
C GLU A 17 13.34 2.87 -11.79
N VAL A 18 12.39 2.66 -10.87
CA VAL A 18 10.95 2.89 -11.14
C VAL A 18 10.40 4.18 -10.51
N ARG A 19 11.17 4.84 -9.63
CA ARG A 19 10.66 5.94 -8.78
C ARG A 19 10.15 7.13 -9.57
N GLU A 20 10.96 7.65 -10.48
CA GLU A 20 10.59 8.83 -11.27
C GLU A 20 9.30 8.60 -12.05
N ARG A 21 9.18 7.40 -12.64
CA ARG A 21 8.00 7.01 -13.40
C ARG A 21 6.75 6.91 -12.51
N LEU A 22 6.86 6.26 -11.35
CA LEU A 22 5.74 6.10 -10.42
C LEU A 22 5.29 7.45 -9.85
N ILE A 23 6.22 8.32 -9.45
CA ILE A 23 5.91 9.67 -8.96
C ILE A 23 5.19 10.48 -10.04
N TYR A 24 5.69 10.42 -11.28
CA TYR A 24 5.06 11.10 -12.40
C TYR A 24 3.64 10.60 -12.66
N GLU A 25 3.44 9.27 -12.70
CA GLU A 25 2.12 8.67 -12.95
C GLU A 25 1.12 8.96 -11.82
N LEU A 26 1.54 8.91 -10.56
CA LEU A 26 0.70 9.22 -9.40
C LEU A 26 0.32 10.71 -9.31
N SER A 27 1.15 11.61 -9.84
CA SER A 27 0.92 13.07 -9.77
C SER A 27 -0.27 13.59 -10.60
N SER A 28 -0.89 12.73 -11.41
CA SER A 28 -1.99 13.06 -12.33
C SER A 28 -3.10 12.02 -12.23
N GLU A 29 -4.33 12.46 -12.00
CA GLU A 29 -5.52 11.58 -11.96
C GLU A 29 -5.64 10.71 -13.22
N LYS A 30 -5.36 11.30 -14.40
CA LYS A 30 -5.40 10.58 -15.68
C LYS A 30 -4.40 9.43 -15.75
N LYS A 31 -3.23 9.58 -15.12
CA LYS A 31 -2.13 8.60 -15.19
C LYS A 31 -2.04 7.70 -13.97
N ARG A 32 -2.73 8.05 -12.88
CA ARG A 32 -2.71 7.28 -11.63
C ARG A 32 -3.07 5.83 -11.83
N LYS A 33 -4.05 5.53 -12.68
CA LYS A 33 -4.44 4.16 -13.05
C LYS A 33 -3.27 3.36 -13.64
N HIS A 34 -2.32 4.00 -14.34
CA HIS A 34 -1.11 3.32 -14.80
C HIS A 34 -0.21 2.91 -13.63
N ALA A 35 0.01 3.79 -12.64
CA ALA A 35 0.76 3.43 -11.44
C ALA A 35 0.08 2.32 -10.65
N LEU A 36 -1.24 2.45 -10.43
CA LEU A 36 -2.04 1.45 -9.71
C LEU A 36 -2.04 0.08 -10.40
N SER A 37 -2.12 0.03 -11.73
CA SER A 37 -2.01 -1.21 -12.51
C SER A 37 -0.64 -1.90 -12.34
N ARG A 38 0.45 -1.14 -12.12
CA ARG A 38 1.76 -1.74 -11.86
C ARG A 38 1.82 -2.41 -10.49
N PHE A 39 1.13 -1.86 -9.48
CA PHE A 39 1.02 -2.50 -8.16
C PHE A 39 0.22 -3.81 -8.22
N SER A 40 -0.64 -4.00 -9.23
CA SER A 40 -1.40 -5.24 -9.42
C SER A 40 -0.51 -6.40 -9.84
N HIS A 41 0.14 -6.29 -11.01
CA HIS A 41 0.75 -7.44 -11.70
C HIS A 41 2.27 -7.52 -11.55
N ARG A 42 2.91 -6.48 -11.01
CA ARG A 42 4.38 -6.34 -11.05
C ARG A 42 4.98 -5.79 -9.76
N TYR A 43 4.27 -5.88 -8.64
CA TYR A 43 4.72 -5.28 -7.38
C TYR A 43 6.10 -5.80 -6.93
N GLU A 44 6.46 -7.05 -7.26
CA GLU A 44 7.79 -7.62 -6.97
C GLU A 44 8.94 -6.93 -7.76
N ASP A 45 8.65 -6.43 -8.96
CA ASP A 45 9.56 -5.61 -9.77
C ASP A 45 9.63 -4.16 -9.27
N LEU A 46 8.57 -3.68 -8.61
CA LEU A 46 8.50 -2.30 -8.12
C LEU A 46 9.12 -2.14 -6.75
N PHE A 47 8.82 -3.05 -5.82
CA PHE A 47 9.21 -2.93 -4.42
C PHE A 47 10.62 -3.47 -4.17
N ILE A 48 11.24 -2.94 -3.12
CA ILE A 48 12.47 -3.47 -2.55
C ILE A 48 12.08 -4.71 -1.74
N LEU A 49 12.28 -5.91 -2.29
CA LEU A 49 11.75 -7.16 -1.71
C LEU A 49 12.13 -7.40 -0.24
N ARG A 50 13.36 -7.04 0.17
CA ARG A 50 13.80 -7.16 1.58
C ARG A 50 12.99 -6.32 2.57
N ARG A 51 12.21 -5.36 2.08
CA ARG A 51 11.33 -4.47 2.86
C ARG A 51 9.89 -4.99 2.93
N MET A 52 9.60 -6.13 2.29
CA MET A 52 8.28 -6.73 2.28
C MET A 52 8.24 -7.89 3.27
N ILE A 53 7.48 -7.73 4.34
CA ILE A 53 7.23 -8.77 5.33
C ILE A 53 5.82 -9.29 5.11
N GLU A 54 5.70 -10.54 4.64
CA GLU A 54 4.39 -11.14 4.35
C GLU A 54 3.60 -11.38 5.64
N ILE A 55 2.33 -10.94 5.66
CA ILE A 55 1.43 -11.13 6.79
C ILE A 55 0.91 -12.58 6.75
N PRO A 56 1.10 -13.36 7.83
CA PRO A 56 0.77 -14.78 7.86
C PRO A 56 -0.73 -15.03 7.75
N LYS A 57 -1.10 -16.17 7.18
CA LYS A 57 -2.50 -16.61 7.08
C LYS A 57 -3.03 -17.08 8.45
N PRO A 58 -4.33 -16.89 8.77
CA PRO A 58 -5.33 -16.18 7.96
C PRO A 58 -5.08 -14.67 7.97
N ASN A 59 -4.96 -14.08 6.79
CA ASN A 59 -4.65 -12.67 6.61
C ASN A 59 -5.87 -11.90 6.12
N SER A 60 -7.09 -12.41 6.29
CA SER A 60 -8.35 -11.76 5.92
C SER A 60 -9.04 -11.05 7.09
N ASP A 61 -8.56 -11.27 8.31
CA ASP A 61 -9.10 -10.63 9.51
C ASP A 61 -8.51 -9.22 9.64
N VAL A 62 -9.35 -8.22 9.36
CA VAL A 62 -9.01 -6.79 9.45
C VAL A 62 -8.51 -6.42 10.85
N GLN A 63 -9.16 -6.94 11.90
CA GLN A 63 -8.80 -6.60 13.27
C GLN A 63 -7.45 -7.18 13.62
N ARG A 64 -7.17 -8.41 13.17
CA ARG A 64 -5.86 -9.03 13.36
C ARG A 64 -4.75 -8.26 12.62
N ILE A 65 -4.99 -7.82 11.39
CA ILE A 65 -4.04 -6.99 10.65
C ILE A 65 -3.81 -5.68 11.40
N TYR A 66 -4.88 -5.02 11.85
CA TYR A 66 -4.78 -3.77 12.60
C TYR A 66 -3.90 -3.93 13.86
N GLU A 67 -4.10 -4.98 14.65
CA GLU A 67 -3.25 -5.30 15.81
C GLU A 67 -1.78 -5.53 15.42
N ILE A 68 -1.51 -6.25 14.33
CA ILE A 68 -0.15 -6.44 13.83
C ILE A 68 0.48 -5.08 13.52
N LEU A 69 -0.22 -4.21 12.79
CA LEU A 69 0.28 -2.87 12.44
C LEU A 69 0.56 -2.03 13.70
N LEU A 70 -0.34 -2.04 14.69
CA LEU A 70 -0.13 -1.33 15.96
C LEU A 70 1.06 -1.86 16.76
N ASN A 71 1.26 -3.18 16.77
CA ASN A 71 2.43 -3.81 17.42
C ASN A 71 3.74 -3.36 16.78
N HIS A 72 3.71 -3.11 15.46
CA HIS A 72 4.81 -2.50 14.72
C HIS A 72 4.89 -0.97 14.87
N LYS A 73 4.07 -0.34 15.72
CA LYS A 73 4.03 1.11 15.96
C LYS A 73 3.52 1.92 14.77
N ALA A 74 2.63 1.33 13.96
CA ALA A 74 1.88 2.08 12.96
C ALA A 74 1.09 3.23 13.59
N TYR A 75 0.99 4.35 12.86
CA TYR A 75 0.16 5.47 13.29
C TYR A 75 -1.32 5.14 13.09
N ASN A 76 -2.19 5.77 13.88
CA ASN A 76 -3.64 5.53 13.83
C ASN A 76 -4.34 6.19 12.62
N VAL A 77 -3.61 6.92 11.78
CA VAL A 77 -4.10 7.56 10.56
C VAL A 77 -3.22 7.13 9.40
N SER A 78 -3.84 6.80 8.27
CA SER A 78 -3.16 6.41 7.03
C SER A 78 -3.58 7.27 5.85
N TYR A 79 -2.66 7.48 4.91
CA TYR A 79 -2.95 7.97 3.56
C TYR A 79 -3.08 6.79 2.60
N CYS A 80 -4.12 6.78 1.77
CA CYS A 80 -4.45 5.63 0.92
C CYS A 80 -4.03 5.87 -0.54
N ILE A 81 -3.36 4.89 -1.13
CA ILE A 81 -3.10 4.78 -2.58
C ILE A 81 -3.78 3.49 -3.02
N SER A 82 -4.92 3.58 -3.70
CA SER A 82 -5.78 2.41 -3.95
C SER A 82 -6.54 2.52 -5.26
N TRP A 83 -6.94 1.38 -5.82
CA TRP A 83 -7.98 1.35 -6.85
C TRP A 83 -9.38 1.64 -6.29
N ASN A 84 -9.59 1.45 -4.99
CA ASN A 84 -10.86 1.77 -4.35
C ASN A 84 -11.02 3.30 -4.28
N VAL A 85 -11.83 3.84 -5.19
CA VAL A 85 -12.09 5.28 -5.32
C VAL A 85 -12.67 5.92 -4.05
N GLU A 86 -13.28 5.13 -3.18
CA GLU A 86 -13.83 5.61 -1.91
C GLU A 86 -12.74 6.01 -0.92
N ILE A 87 -11.54 5.44 -1.03
CA ILE A 87 -10.42 5.74 -0.12
C ILE A 87 -9.22 6.37 -0.84
N ASP A 88 -9.09 6.20 -2.15
CA ASP A 88 -7.92 6.65 -2.89
C ASP A 88 -7.64 8.14 -2.73
N GLY A 89 -6.39 8.46 -2.35
CA GLY A 89 -5.94 9.82 -2.13
C GLY A 89 -6.45 10.50 -0.84
N LYS A 90 -7.12 9.75 0.05
CA LYS A 90 -7.66 10.26 1.32
C LYS A 90 -6.78 9.90 2.51
N LYS A 91 -6.85 10.73 3.56
CA LYS A 91 -6.35 10.39 4.91
C LYS A 91 -7.52 9.87 5.73
N LEU A 92 -7.39 8.67 6.29
CA LEU A 92 -8.44 7.99 7.05
C LEU A 92 -7.85 7.38 8.33
N PRO A 93 -8.67 7.17 9.38
CA PRO A 93 -8.30 6.29 10.48
C PRO A 93 -7.84 4.92 9.94
N LEU A 94 -6.75 4.39 10.48
CA LEU A 94 -6.10 3.19 9.94
C LEU A 94 -7.07 2.00 9.87
N LEU A 95 -7.93 1.84 10.90
CA LEU A 95 -8.92 0.77 10.92
C LEU A 95 -9.95 0.89 9.80
N GLU A 96 -10.46 2.10 9.55
CA GLU A 96 -11.41 2.37 8.45
C GLU A 96 -10.77 2.12 7.08
N ALA A 97 -9.52 2.55 6.91
CA ALA A 97 -8.76 2.31 5.69
C ALA A 97 -8.55 0.81 5.43
N LEU A 98 -8.24 0.03 6.48
CA LEU A 98 -8.12 -1.42 6.38
C LEU A 98 -9.46 -2.09 6.03
N GLN A 99 -10.56 -1.67 6.65
CA GLN A 99 -11.90 -2.20 6.35
C GLN A 99 -12.28 -2.02 4.87
N ALA A 100 -11.83 -0.92 4.25
CA ALA A 100 -12.10 -0.63 2.84
C ALA A 100 -11.08 -1.27 1.87
N ALA A 101 -9.86 -1.56 2.33
CA ALA A 101 -8.79 -2.12 1.50
C ALA A 101 -8.78 -3.66 1.51
N VAL A 102 -8.97 -4.27 2.68
CA VAL A 102 -8.82 -5.71 2.87
C VAL A 102 -9.92 -6.47 2.14
N GLY A 103 -9.53 -7.26 1.15
CA GLY A 103 -10.46 -8.08 0.37
C GLY A 103 -11.17 -7.30 -0.74
N PHE A 104 -10.74 -6.08 -1.06
CA PHE A 104 -11.28 -5.32 -2.19
C PHE A 104 -10.98 -6.00 -3.54
N GLY A 105 -9.95 -6.85 -3.60
CA GLY A 105 -9.57 -7.64 -4.78
C GLY A 105 -8.59 -6.94 -5.72
N GLN A 106 -8.37 -5.63 -5.54
CA GLN A 106 -7.39 -4.82 -6.28
C GLN A 106 -6.38 -4.18 -5.31
N PRO A 107 -5.18 -3.78 -5.79
CA PRO A 107 -4.11 -3.39 -4.88
C PRO A 107 -4.43 -2.10 -4.13
N SER A 108 -4.00 -2.11 -2.86
CA SER A 108 -4.13 -0.98 -1.95
C SER A 108 -2.86 -0.85 -1.12
N VAL A 109 -2.34 0.38 -1.03
CA VAL A 109 -1.28 0.77 -0.12
C VAL A 109 -1.85 1.74 0.90
N LEU A 110 -1.60 1.47 2.18
CA LEU A 110 -1.89 2.39 3.27
C LEU A 110 -0.56 2.89 3.83
N VAL A 111 -0.30 4.18 3.71
CA VAL A 111 0.93 4.84 4.17
C VAL A 111 0.68 5.45 5.53
N PHE A 112 1.48 5.09 6.54
CA PHE A 112 1.35 5.63 7.90
C PHE A 112 2.72 5.87 8.54
N GLY A 113 2.97 7.12 8.91
CA GLY A 113 4.29 7.53 9.40
C GLY A 113 5.40 7.39 8.35
N GLU A 114 6.63 7.46 8.82
CA GLU A 114 7.84 7.52 7.97
C GLU A 114 8.50 6.16 7.76
N ARG A 115 8.17 5.18 8.59
CA ARG A 115 8.84 3.87 8.59
C ARG A 115 8.03 2.77 7.92
N LEU A 116 6.70 2.80 8.05
CA LEU A 116 5.85 1.66 7.74
C LEU A 116 4.76 1.99 6.72
N SER A 117 4.34 0.96 5.98
CA SER A 117 3.13 0.98 5.16
C SER A 117 2.52 -0.43 5.12
N TYR A 118 1.22 -0.51 4.84
CA TYR A 118 0.56 -1.77 4.48
C TYR A 118 0.42 -1.85 2.97
N PHE A 119 0.52 -3.07 2.42
CA PHE A 119 0.23 -3.35 1.02
C PHE A 119 -0.60 -4.63 0.87
N GLU A 120 -1.72 -4.52 0.15
CA GLU A 120 -2.47 -5.66 -0.39
C GLU A 120 -2.21 -5.77 -1.89
N ALA A 121 -1.76 -6.94 -2.34
CA ALA A 121 -1.61 -7.25 -3.76
C ALA A 121 -2.97 -7.57 -4.39
N GLU A 122 -3.02 -7.57 -5.73
CA GLU A 122 -4.19 -8.04 -6.46
C GLU A 122 -4.46 -9.53 -6.18
N GLN A 123 -5.74 -9.90 -6.21
CA GLN A 123 -6.13 -11.30 -6.13
C GLN A 123 -5.98 -11.98 -7.50
N GLU A 124 -4.94 -12.82 -7.66
CA GLU A 124 -4.74 -13.62 -8.87
C GLU A 124 -5.34 -15.05 -8.72
N ALA A 125 -4.79 -15.85 -7.81
CA ALA A 125 -5.28 -17.20 -7.49
C ALA A 125 -5.21 -17.46 -5.98
N GLY A 126 -6.36 -17.78 -5.37
CA GLY A 126 -6.49 -17.88 -3.91
C GLY A 126 -6.55 -16.50 -3.23
N PRO A 127 -6.42 -16.41 -1.90
CA PRO A 127 -6.46 -15.14 -1.18
C PRO A 127 -5.28 -14.23 -1.56
N PRO A 128 -5.47 -12.91 -1.68
CA PRO A 128 -4.41 -11.99 -2.02
C PRO A 128 -3.29 -12.01 -0.98
N ARG A 129 -2.06 -11.78 -1.44
CA ARG A 129 -0.90 -11.62 -0.56
C ARG A 129 -0.94 -10.23 0.07
N ARG A 130 -0.56 -10.16 1.34
CA ARG A 130 -0.57 -8.93 2.14
C ARG A 130 0.76 -8.77 2.82
N PHE A 131 1.24 -7.55 2.87
CA PHE A 131 2.58 -7.25 3.35
C PHE A 131 2.54 -6.06 4.30
N LEU A 132 3.35 -6.15 5.34
CA LEU A 132 3.91 -4.98 6.00
C LEU A 132 5.14 -4.55 5.19
N LEU A 133 5.17 -3.28 4.81
CA LEU A 133 6.35 -2.66 4.22
C LEU A 133 7.10 -1.93 5.34
N ASP A 134 8.35 -2.32 5.59
CA ASP A 134 9.22 -1.74 6.63
C ASP A 134 10.58 -1.33 6.06
N VAL A 135 11.08 -0.15 6.46
CA VAL A 135 12.38 0.35 5.97
C VAL A 135 13.59 -0.28 6.67
N ASP A 136 13.36 -0.91 7.82
CA ASP A 136 14.35 -1.57 8.70
C ASP A 136 14.55 -3.05 8.37
#